data_AF-A0A8T1TV05-F1
#
_entry.id   AF-A0A8T1TV05-F1
#
_cell.length_a   1.000
_cell.length_b   1.000
_cell.length_c   1.000
_cell.angle_alpha   90.00
_cell.angle_beta   90.00
_cell.angle_gamma   90.00
#
_symmetry.space_group_name_H-M   'P 1'
#
loop_
_entity.id
_entity.type
_entity.pdbx_description
1 polymer ?
#
loop_
_entity_poly.entity_id
_entity_poly.type
_entity_poly.pdbx_seq_one_letter_code
_entity_poly.pdbx_strand_id
1 'polypeptide(L)'
;MQEAVPKQHAHPNTVLHCLYGFYNLGYSRKELARVYHKSETTTGNWIRVYEATGTFERARKASDKKFSSDYRAWLFDFYGKHPLAYLDEAQEAFVHAHHITISKSSVWRIIQEYGLTGKVLERRTMHIKERDIFR
;
A
#
# COMPACT_ATOMS: atom_id res chain seq x y z
N MET A 1 -40.22 -4.56 -7.30
CA MET A 1 -39.11 -3.58 -7.43
C MET A 1 -37.91 -4.20 -6.76
N GLN A 2 -36.89 -4.63 -7.52
CA GLN A 2 -35.70 -5.25 -6.93
C GLN A 2 -34.86 -4.15 -6.27
N GLU A 3 -34.60 -4.32 -4.98
CA GLU A 3 -33.80 -3.40 -4.17
C GLU A 3 -32.39 -3.24 -4.76
N ALA A 4 -31.97 -2.00 -4.95
CA ALA A 4 -30.67 -1.67 -5.50
C ALA A 4 -29.56 -2.15 -4.54
N VAL A 5 -28.78 -3.13 -4.98
CA VAL A 5 -27.58 -3.59 -4.26
C VAL A 5 -26.67 -2.37 -4.03
N PRO A 6 -26.30 -2.05 -2.77
CA PRO A 6 -25.62 -0.81 -2.44
C PRO A 6 -24.25 -0.76 -3.10
N LYS A 7 -23.97 0.30 -3.87
CA LYS A 7 -22.67 0.89 -4.29
C LYS A 7 -21.41 0.01 -4.15
N GLN A 8 -21.44 -1.26 -4.54
CA GLN A 8 -20.27 -2.12 -4.56
C GLN A 8 -19.50 -1.87 -5.84
N HIS A 9 -18.17 -1.77 -5.70
CA HIS A 9 -17.27 -1.60 -6.81
C HIS A 9 -17.33 -2.83 -7.73
N ALA A 10 -17.16 -2.62 -9.04
CA ALA A 10 -17.05 -3.73 -9.97
C ALA A 10 -15.78 -4.53 -9.66
N HIS A 11 -15.90 -5.85 -9.75
CA HIS A 11 -14.75 -6.74 -9.60
C HIS A 11 -13.73 -6.48 -10.71
N PRO A 12 -12.40 -6.56 -10.45
CA PRO A 12 -11.35 -6.42 -11.45
C PRO A 12 -11.62 -7.18 -12.76
N ASN A 13 -12.06 -8.43 -12.66
CA ASN A 13 -12.41 -9.27 -13.82
C ASN A 13 -13.53 -8.67 -14.67
N THR A 14 -14.53 -8.02 -14.06
CA THR A 14 -15.60 -7.33 -14.80
C THR A 14 -15.04 -6.18 -15.61
N VAL A 15 -14.10 -5.42 -15.03
CA VAL A 15 -13.44 -4.31 -15.73
C VAL A 15 -12.58 -4.84 -16.88
N LEU A 16 -11.79 -5.89 -16.64
CA LEU A 16 -10.96 -6.54 -17.66
C LEU A 16 -11.79 -7.11 -18.82
N HIS A 17 -12.87 -7.83 -18.52
CA HIS A 17 -13.74 -8.38 -19.56
C HIS A 17 -14.45 -7.27 -20.35
N CYS A 18 -14.78 -6.15 -19.70
CA CYS A 18 -15.33 -4.98 -20.37
C CYS A 18 -14.31 -4.33 -21.33
N LEU A 19 -13.07 -4.16 -20.90
CA LEU A 19 -11.98 -3.65 -21.74
C LEU A 19 -11.70 -4.57 -22.92
N TYR A 20 -11.65 -5.88 -22.70
CA TYR A 20 -11.51 -6.87 -23.77
C TYR A 20 -12.67 -6.78 -24.78
N GLY A 21 -13.90 -6.66 -24.29
CA GLY A 21 -15.07 -6.47 -25.16
C GLY A 21 -14.99 -5.21 -26.02
N PHE A 22 -14.43 -4.12 -25.49
CA PHE A 22 -14.25 -2.87 -26.24
C PHE A 22 -13.15 -2.97 -27.30
N TYR A 23 -11.97 -3.48 -26.94
CA TYR A 23 -10.79 -3.46 -27.82
C TYR A 23 -10.68 -4.67 -28.75
N ASN A 24 -11.06 -5.87 -28.29
CA ASN A 24 -10.87 -7.12 -29.04
C ASN A 24 -12.14 -7.58 -29.76
N LEU A 25 -13.33 -7.26 -29.22
CA LEU A 25 -14.62 -7.67 -29.79
C LEU A 25 -15.35 -6.54 -30.51
N GLY A 26 -14.87 -5.29 -30.39
CA GLY A 26 -15.43 -4.13 -31.08
C GLY A 26 -16.78 -3.66 -30.54
N TYR A 27 -17.17 -4.04 -29.32
CA TYR A 27 -18.43 -3.60 -28.73
C TYR A 27 -18.41 -2.11 -28.40
N SER A 28 -19.54 -1.45 -28.63
CA SER A 28 -19.72 -0.05 -28.23
C SER A 28 -19.86 0.10 -26.72
N ARG A 29 -19.59 1.30 -26.21
CA ARG A 29 -19.77 1.63 -24.77
C ARG A 29 -21.20 1.36 -24.28
N LYS A 30 -22.18 1.58 -25.14
CA LYS A 30 -23.61 1.38 -24.87
C LYS A 30 -23.96 -0.10 -24.72
N GLU A 31 -23.43 -0.94 -25.60
CA GLU A 31 -23.62 -2.40 -25.52
C GLU A 31 -22.96 -2.96 -24.26
N LEU A 32 -21.72 -2.56 -23.97
CA LEU A 32 -21.01 -2.99 -22.76
C LEU A 32 -21.74 -2.54 -21.49
N ALA A 33 -22.22 -1.29 -21.45
CA ALA A 33 -23.03 -0.79 -20.34
C ALA A 33 -24.28 -1.67 -20.09
N ARG A 34 -24.96 -2.09 -21.16
CA ARG A 34 -26.11 -3.00 -21.09
C ARG A 34 -25.71 -4.39 -20.60
N VAL A 35 -24.63 -4.97 -21.11
CA VAL A 35 -24.15 -6.33 -20.75
C VAL A 35 -23.78 -6.42 -19.27
N TYR A 36 -23.07 -5.41 -18.73
CA TYR A 36 -22.61 -5.43 -17.34
C TYR A 36 -23.57 -4.78 -16.34
N HIS A 37 -24.75 -4.33 -16.80
CA HIS A 37 -25.69 -3.55 -16.01
C HIS A 37 -25.01 -2.36 -15.29
N LYS A 38 -24.18 -1.62 -16.05
CA LYS A 38 -23.49 -0.41 -15.60
C LYS A 38 -23.94 0.78 -16.42
N SER A 39 -23.68 1.98 -15.91
CA SER A 39 -23.89 3.19 -16.70
C SER A 39 -22.84 3.31 -17.80
N GLU A 40 -23.20 3.91 -18.93
CA GLU A 40 -22.25 4.25 -20.01
C GLU A 40 -21.08 5.10 -19.48
N THR A 41 -21.34 5.96 -18.48
CA THR A 41 -20.30 6.74 -17.79
C THR A 41 -19.31 5.89 -17.02
N THR A 42 -19.75 4.78 -16.41
CA THR A 42 -18.87 3.85 -15.69
C THR A 42 -17.97 3.12 -16.67
N THR A 43 -18.53 2.57 -17.75
CA THR A 43 -17.78 1.92 -18.83
C THR A 43 -16.80 2.90 -19.48
N GLY A 44 -17.24 4.11 -19.79
CA GLY A 44 -16.38 5.16 -20.35
C GLY A 44 -15.23 5.54 -19.41
N ASN A 45 -15.47 5.59 -18.10
CA ASN A 45 -14.42 5.82 -17.11
C ASN A 45 -13.39 4.68 -17.07
N TRP A 46 -13.82 3.41 -17.17
CA TRP A 46 -12.88 2.29 -17.22
C TRP A 46 -11.97 2.36 -18.44
N ILE A 47 -12.54 2.65 -19.61
CA ILE A 47 -11.78 2.81 -20.86
C ILE A 47 -10.80 3.98 -20.73
N ARG A 48 -11.27 5.14 -20.27
CA ARG A 48 -10.44 6.34 -20.09
C ARG A 48 -9.28 6.13 -19.12
N VAL A 49 -9.51 5.44 -18.01
CA VAL A 49 -8.45 5.11 -17.03
C VAL A 49 -7.42 4.20 -17.70
N TYR A 50 -7.87 3.17 -18.40
CA TYR A 50 -7.00 2.25 -19.12
C TYR A 50 -6.17 2.93 -20.20
N GLU A 51 -6.76 3.83 -21.00
CA GLU A 51 -6.04 4.64 -22.00
C GLU A 51 -4.99 5.56 -21.36
N ALA A 52 -5.26 6.09 -20.16
CA ALA A 52 -4.37 7.02 -19.49
C ALA A 52 -3.20 6.35 -18.75
N THR A 53 -3.42 5.20 -18.12
CA THR A 53 -2.42 4.54 -17.25
C THR A 53 -1.90 3.21 -17.78
N GLY A 54 -2.50 2.67 -18.85
CA GLY A 54 -2.26 1.30 -19.31
C GLY A 54 -2.79 0.22 -18.35
N THR A 55 -3.48 0.62 -17.28
CA THR A 55 -4.00 -0.25 -16.22
C THR A 55 -5.42 0.18 -15.86
N PHE A 56 -6.20 -0.72 -15.26
CA PHE A 56 -7.52 -0.36 -14.71
C PHE A 56 -7.46 -0.10 -13.20
N GLU A 57 -6.28 -0.22 -12.60
CA GLU A 57 -6.07 0.02 -11.18
C GLU A 57 -6.25 1.50 -10.86
N ARG A 58 -6.82 1.78 -9.70
CA ARG A 58 -6.94 3.15 -9.23
C ARG A 58 -5.54 3.70 -8.95
N ALA A 59 -5.28 4.93 -9.38
CA ALA A 59 -4.09 5.66 -8.95
C ALA A 59 -4.00 5.62 -7.42
N ARG A 60 -2.96 4.95 -6.89
CA ARG A 60 -2.64 5.01 -5.47
C ARG A 60 -2.17 6.43 -5.22
N LYS A 61 -2.93 7.21 -4.45
CA LYS A 61 -2.42 8.49 -3.96
C LYS A 61 -1.15 8.16 -3.17
N ALA A 62 -0.03 8.79 -3.54
CA ALA A 62 1.11 8.84 -2.64
C ALA A 62 0.56 9.41 -1.32
N SER A 63 0.60 8.63 -0.25
CA SER A 63 0.24 9.17 1.06
C SER A 63 1.19 10.33 1.32
N ASP A 64 0.68 11.49 1.74
CA ASP A 64 1.52 12.54 2.28
C ASP A 64 2.27 11.93 3.46
N LYS A 65 3.53 11.57 3.22
CA LYS A 65 4.37 10.89 4.20
C LYS A 65 4.78 11.94 5.21
N LYS A 66 3.95 12.12 6.25
CA LYS A 66 4.22 12.99 7.43
C LYS A 66 5.66 12.85 7.95
N PHE A 67 6.24 11.66 7.80
CA PHE A 67 7.65 11.40 8.08
C PHE A 67 8.45 11.42 6.77
N SER A 68 9.21 12.51 6.59
CA SER A 68 10.16 12.74 5.49
C SER A 68 11.12 11.55 5.30
N SER A 69 11.79 11.52 4.15
CA SER A 69 12.81 10.51 3.82
C SER A 69 13.89 10.40 4.91
N ASP A 70 14.30 11.52 5.48
CA ASP A 70 15.39 11.57 6.47
C ASP A 70 15.03 10.86 7.77
N TYR A 71 13.83 11.11 8.31
CA TYR A 71 13.33 10.44 9.52
C TYR A 71 13.21 8.93 9.34
N ARG A 72 12.90 8.49 8.12
CA ARG A 72 12.78 7.08 7.79
C ARG A 72 14.16 6.41 7.69
N ALA A 73 15.13 7.10 7.09
CA ALA A 73 16.52 6.65 7.03
C ALA A 73 17.13 6.55 8.44
N TRP A 74 16.80 7.50 9.33
CA TRP A 74 17.24 7.45 10.72
C TRP A 74 16.72 6.21 11.46
N LEU A 75 15.43 5.90 11.32
CA LEU A 75 14.85 4.67 11.91
C LEU A 75 15.53 3.41 11.35
N PHE A 76 15.87 3.39 10.07
CA PHE A 76 16.59 2.27 9.48
C PHE A 76 18.00 2.10 10.06
N ASP A 77 18.75 3.20 10.19
CA ASP A 77 20.09 3.19 10.81
C ASP A 77 20.02 2.79 12.29
N PHE A 78 19.01 3.26 13.02
CA PHE A 78 18.75 2.87 14.41
C PHE A 78 18.59 1.35 14.55
N TYR A 79 17.78 0.70 13.71
CA TYR A 79 17.64 -0.77 13.70
C TYR A 79 18.85 -1.51 13.13
N GLY A 80 19.73 -0.81 12.40
CA GLY A 80 21.04 -1.33 12.02
C GLY A 80 21.98 -1.46 13.22
N LYS A 81 21.97 -0.46 14.12
CA LYS A 81 22.78 -0.41 15.34
C LYS A 81 22.16 -1.21 16.50
N HIS A 82 20.83 -1.24 16.57
CA HIS A 82 20.05 -1.89 17.61
C HIS A 82 19.07 -2.89 16.99
N PRO A 83 19.56 -4.03 16.48
CA PRO A 83 18.71 -5.02 15.79
C PRO A 83 17.62 -5.64 16.69
N LEU A 84 17.80 -5.59 18.01
CA LEU A 84 16.85 -6.11 19.01
C LEU A 84 15.95 -5.03 19.62
N ALA A 85 16.03 -3.78 19.14
CA ALA A 85 15.25 -2.71 19.73
C ALA A 85 13.74 -2.96 19.58
N TYR A 86 13.01 -2.85 20.69
CA TYR A 86 11.56 -2.92 20.65
C TYR A 86 10.95 -1.65 20.02
N LEU A 87 9.68 -1.72 19.65
CA LEU A 87 8.99 -0.61 18.98
C LEU A 87 8.82 0.63 19.88
N ASP A 88 8.73 0.44 21.18
CA ASP A 88 8.77 1.52 22.18
C ASP A 88 10.16 2.13 22.30
N GLU A 89 11.22 1.32 22.39
CA GLU A 89 12.60 1.82 22.43
C GLU A 89 12.91 2.65 21.18
N ALA A 90 12.49 2.19 19.99
CA ALA A 90 12.62 2.95 18.76
C ALA A 90 11.78 4.23 18.76
N GLN A 91 10.59 4.20 19.35
CA GLN A 91 9.73 5.37 19.48
C GLN A 91 10.37 6.41 20.41
N GLU A 92 10.85 6.00 21.58
CA GLU A 92 11.50 6.87 22.57
C GLU A 92 12.78 7.47 22.01
N ALA A 93 13.64 6.66 21.39
CA ALA A 93 14.86 7.13 20.74
C ALA A 93 14.56 8.13 19.61
N PHE A 94 13.49 7.91 18.85
CA PHE A 94 13.05 8.84 17.79
C PHE A 94 12.57 10.18 18.37
N VAL A 95 11.78 10.14 19.43
CA VAL A 95 11.32 11.35 20.13
C VAL A 95 12.50 12.12 20.72
N HIS A 96 13.48 11.42 21.29
CA HIS A 96 14.68 12.04 21.83
C HIS A 96 15.56 12.67 20.75
N ALA A 97 15.72 12.01 19.60
CA ALA A 97 16.61 12.47 18.52
C ALA A 97 16.02 13.61 17.68
N HIS A 98 14.70 13.61 17.45
CA HIS A 98 14.05 14.54 16.53
C HIS A 98 13.04 15.48 17.18
N HIS A 99 12.73 15.30 18.47
CA HIS A 99 11.70 16.07 19.20
C HIS A 99 10.31 16.02 18.53
N ILE A 100 10.04 14.98 17.74
CA ILE A 100 8.77 14.77 17.04
C ILE A 100 8.12 13.50 17.58
N THR A 101 6.84 13.59 17.92
CA THR A 101 6.07 12.42 18.34
C THR A 101 5.74 11.52 17.15
N ILE A 102 6.04 10.24 17.31
CA ILE A 102 5.68 9.18 16.37
C ILE A 102 4.90 8.10 17.13
N SER A 103 3.92 7.47 16.48
CA SER A 103 3.20 6.33 17.05
C SER A 103 3.93 5.02 16.76
N LYS A 104 3.82 4.02 17.65
CA LYS A 104 4.36 2.66 17.42
C LYS A 104 3.91 2.07 16.07
N SER A 105 2.65 2.28 15.69
CA SER A 105 2.12 1.84 14.38
C SER A 105 2.79 2.54 13.19
N SER A 106 3.20 3.80 13.36
CA SER A 106 3.95 4.53 12.32
C SER A 106 5.39 4.04 12.22
N VAL A 107 6.06 3.78 13.35
CA VAL A 107 7.39 3.15 13.41
C VAL A 107 7.34 1.80 12.69
N TRP A 108 6.40 0.93 13.07
CA TRP A 108 6.22 -0.38 12.44
C TRP A 108 6.00 -0.27 10.93
N ARG A 109 5.10 0.61 10.48
CA ARG A 109 4.84 0.80 9.04
C ARG A 109 6.09 1.25 8.29
N ILE A 110 6.88 2.17 8.85
CA ILE A 110 8.11 2.66 8.23
C ILE A 110 9.13 1.53 8.10
N ILE A 111 9.31 0.73 9.14
CA ILE A 111 10.23 -0.42 9.14
C ILE A 111 9.83 -1.46 8.07
N GLN A 112 8.53 -1.76 7.99
CA GLN A 112 7.99 -2.69 6.98
C GLN A 112 8.19 -2.16 5.55
N GLU A 113 8.04 -0.85 5.31
CA GLU A 113 8.34 -0.23 4.01
C GLU A 113 9.81 -0.40 3.59
N TYR A 114 10.73 -0.53 4.55
CA TYR A 114 12.16 -0.78 4.31
C TYR A 114 12.52 -2.27 4.22
N GLY A 115 11.54 -3.17 4.22
CA GLY A 115 11.77 -4.62 4.08
C GLY A 115 12.33 -5.28 5.34
N LEU A 116 12.40 -4.58 6.46
CA LEU A 116 12.73 -5.12 7.79
C LEU A 116 11.51 -5.89 8.34
N THR A 117 11.14 -6.95 7.65
CA THR A 117 10.12 -7.90 8.07
C THR A 117 10.61 -8.69 9.29
N GLY A 118 9.69 -9.21 10.12
CA GLY A 118 10.05 -9.93 11.36
C GLY A 118 11.13 -10.99 11.16
N LYS A 119 11.09 -11.74 10.05
CA LYS A 119 12.13 -12.72 9.67
C LYS A 119 13.52 -12.13 9.45
N VAL A 120 13.61 -10.90 8.92
CA VAL A 120 14.89 -10.21 8.71
C VAL A 120 15.46 -9.76 10.05
N LEU A 121 14.61 -9.25 10.94
CA LEU A 121 15.01 -8.87 12.30
C LEU A 121 15.43 -10.12 13.09
N GLU A 122 14.64 -11.20 13.09
CA GLU A 122 14.95 -12.49 13.72
C GLU A 122 16.27 -13.11 13.21
N ARG A 123 16.54 -13.05 11.90
CA ARG A 123 17.82 -13.51 11.35
C ARG A 123 19.00 -12.65 11.79
N ARG A 124 18.80 -11.34 11.91
CA ARG A 124 19.82 -10.46 12.48
C ARG A 124 20.05 -10.81 13.93
N THR A 125 19.00 -11.09 14.71
CA THR A 125 19.07 -11.60 16.09
C THR A 125 19.88 -12.89 16.20
N MET A 126 19.75 -13.83 15.26
CA MET A 126 20.51 -15.08 15.29
C MET A 126 22.02 -14.90 15.08
N HIS A 127 22.46 -13.81 14.45
CA HIS A 127 23.89 -13.52 14.24
C HIS A 127 24.55 -12.75 15.40
N ILE A 128 23.80 -12.50 16.47
CA ILE A 128 24.22 -11.72 17.62
C ILE A 128 24.96 -12.61 18.63
N LYS A 129 26.01 -12.08 19.26
CA LYS A 129 26.79 -12.80 20.28
C LYS A 129 26.10 -12.72 21.63
N GLU A 130 26.33 -13.70 22.50
CA GLU A 130 25.69 -13.85 23.82
C GLU A 130 25.72 -12.56 24.69
N ARG A 131 26.79 -11.75 24.56
CA ARG A 131 26.95 -10.44 25.22
C ARG A 131 25.89 -9.38 24.90
N ASP A 132 25.21 -9.51 23.78
CA ASP A 132 24.20 -8.56 23.31
C ASP A 132 22.77 -9.03 23.69
N ILE A 133 22.65 -10.28 24.19
CA ILE A 133 21.40 -10.89 24.68
C ILE A 133 21.18 -10.54 26.16
N PHE A 134 22.27 -10.42 26.93
CA PHE A 134 22.22 -9.91 28.30
C PHE A 134 22.11 -8.37 28.25
N ARG A 135 20.90 -7.87 28.55
CA ARG A 135 20.61 -6.46 28.82
C ARG A 135 20.67 -6.19 30.31
#